data_AF-A0A3G6J6F8-F1
#
_entry.id   AF-A0A3G6J6F8-F1
#
_cell.length_a   1.000
_cell.length_b   1.000
_cell.length_c   1.000
_cell.angle_alpha   90.00
_cell.angle_beta   90.00
_cell.angle_gamma   90.00
#
_symmetry.space_group_name_H-M   'P 1'
#
loop_
_entity.id
_entity.type
_entity.pdbx_description
1 polymer ?
#
loop_
_entity_poly.entity_id
_entity_poly.type
_entity_poly.pdbx_seq_one_letter_code
_entity_poly.pdbx_strand_id
1 'polypeptide(L)'
;MPDRYFNDKPKQPNWPLWLIIGGCAVLVLWLRWEGVVLAAIIAAITAAVMHFRPDSAEVETLRASVLLSIEDIQAVLSDYEHFLHGTDPEAIADRTMLRPALADETSVVPEIERFHELRVAAERFCARVQVRFDDADMSVAHLEGLLQATDRRAAELQQAWTQARHVARKLAP
;
A
#
# COMPACT_ATOMS: atom_id res chain seq x y z
N MET A 1 -1.04 -20.88 0.94
CA MET A 1 -0.20 -20.75 -0.28
C MET A 1 -0.77 -21.63 -1.38
N PRO A 2 -0.70 -21.27 -2.68
CA PRO A 2 0.41 -20.53 -3.29
C PRO A 2 0.05 -19.34 -4.22
N ASP A 3 0.83 -18.26 -4.06
CA ASP A 3 1.67 -17.60 -5.08
C ASP A 3 1.28 -17.74 -6.57
N ARG A 4 0.47 -16.83 -7.13
CA ARG A 4 0.32 -16.70 -8.61
C ARG A 4 -0.15 -15.32 -9.11
N TYR A 5 0.35 -14.23 -8.54
CA TYR A 5 0.04 -12.87 -8.99
C TYR A 5 1.23 -12.02 -8.55
N PHE A 6 2.17 -11.53 -9.36
CA PHE A 6 2.21 -11.20 -10.77
C PHE A 6 3.69 -11.25 -11.18
N ASN A 7 4.07 -12.14 -12.09
CA ASN A 7 5.37 -12.07 -12.76
C ASN A 7 5.13 -12.00 -14.27
N ASP A 8 4.50 -10.93 -14.70
CA ASP A 8 4.53 -10.49 -16.08
C ASP A 8 5.18 -9.11 -16.08
N LYS A 9 6.52 -9.09 -16.07
CA LYS A 9 7.21 -7.94 -16.66
C LYS A 9 6.70 -7.92 -18.11
N PRO A 10 5.93 -6.92 -18.57
CA PRO A 10 5.70 -6.80 -19.99
C PRO A 10 7.09 -6.68 -20.60
N LYS A 11 7.51 -7.67 -21.40
CA LYS A 11 8.70 -7.56 -22.24
C LYS A 11 8.45 -6.33 -23.09
N GLN A 12 8.98 -5.18 -22.65
CA GLN A 12 8.82 -3.95 -23.39
C GLN A 12 9.42 -4.23 -24.76
N PRO A 13 8.63 -4.18 -25.84
CA PRO A 13 9.13 -4.51 -27.15
C PRO A 13 10.26 -3.52 -27.41
N ASN A 14 11.46 -4.03 -27.64
CA ASN A 14 12.66 -3.26 -27.97
C ASN A 14 12.63 -2.75 -29.43
N TRP A 15 11.55 -3.06 -30.16
CA TRP A 15 11.24 -2.56 -31.49
C TRP A 15 11.36 -1.02 -31.67
N PRO A 16 10.84 -0.15 -30.76
CA PRO A 16 10.93 1.29 -30.96
C PRO A 16 12.38 1.78 -30.84
N LEU A 17 13.24 1.12 -30.04
CA LEU A 17 14.68 1.41 -30.01
C LEU A 17 15.35 1.08 -31.36
N TRP A 18 14.99 -0.04 -31.98
CA TRP A 18 15.49 -0.38 -33.32
C TRP A 18 15.01 0.59 -34.40
N LEU A 19 13.76 1.09 -34.30
CA LEU A 19 13.25 2.14 -35.18
C LEU A 19 13.97 3.47 -35.00
N ILE A 20 14.26 3.88 -33.76
CA ILE A 20 14.98 5.12 -33.47
C ILE A 20 16.43 5.04 -33.96
N ILE A 21 17.11 3.92 -33.70
CA ILE A 21 18.49 3.68 -34.17
C ILE A 21 18.53 3.64 -35.70
N GLY A 22 17.58 2.95 -36.34
CA GLY A 22 17.47 2.89 -37.80
C GLY A 22 17.17 4.26 -38.42
N GLY A 23 16.27 5.04 -37.83
CA GLY A 23 15.97 6.40 -38.26
C GLY A 23 17.17 7.34 -38.14
N CYS A 24 17.89 7.29 -37.02
CA CYS A 24 19.14 8.03 -36.83
C CYS A 24 20.22 7.63 -37.84
N ALA A 25 20.38 6.34 -38.13
CA ALA A 25 21.37 5.87 -39.09
C ALA A 25 21.08 6.37 -40.52
N VAL A 26 19.81 6.34 -40.95
CA VAL A 26 19.38 6.85 -42.28
C VAL A 26 19.53 8.37 -42.36
N LEU A 27 19.18 9.11 -41.31
CA LEU A 27 19.35 10.58 -41.24
C LEU A 27 20.82 11.01 -41.30
N VAL A 28 21.71 10.29 -40.62
CA VAL A 28 23.15 10.56 -40.63
C VAL A 28 23.79 10.21 -41.98
N LEU A 29 23.38 9.11 -42.61
CA LEU A 29 23.90 8.72 -43.92
C LEU A 29 23.47 9.69 -45.04
N TRP A 30 22.28 10.28 -44.95
CA TRP A 30 21.69 11.05 -46.05
C TRP A 30 21.93 12.57 -45.99
N LEU A 31 22.17 13.16 -44.80
CA LEU A 31 22.14 14.63 -44.65
C LEU A 31 23.40 15.29 -44.04
N ARG A 32 24.52 14.54 -43.88
CA ARG A 32 25.88 14.95 -43.43
C ARG A 32 26.02 15.77 -42.14
N TRP A 33 25.33 16.91 -41.98
CA TRP A 33 25.45 17.81 -40.82
C TRP A 33 24.10 18.05 -40.12
N GLU A 34 23.01 18.18 -40.88
CA GLU A 34 21.69 18.46 -40.28
C GLU A 34 21.08 17.24 -39.57
N GLY A 35 21.35 16.03 -40.08
CA GLY A 35 20.88 14.79 -39.46
C GLY A 35 21.48 14.52 -38.08
N VAL A 36 22.72 14.97 -37.83
CA VAL A 36 23.38 14.84 -36.53
C VAL A 36 22.71 15.73 -35.48
N VAL A 37 22.35 16.95 -35.87
CA VAL A 37 21.63 17.89 -34.99
C VAL A 37 20.26 17.32 -34.62
N LEU A 38 19.53 16.76 -35.60
CA LEU A 38 18.22 16.14 -35.34
C LEU A 38 18.34 14.92 -34.42
N ALA A 39 19.32 14.04 -34.68
CA ALA A 39 19.58 12.86 -33.86
C ALA A 39 19.96 13.23 -32.41
N ALA A 40 20.78 14.27 -32.23
CA ALA A 40 21.16 14.79 -30.92
C ALA A 40 19.94 15.35 -30.17
N ILE A 41 19.03 16.05 -30.84
CA ILE A 41 17.79 16.54 -30.24
C ILE A 41 16.89 15.37 -29.83
N ILE A 42 16.70 14.37 -30.69
CA ILE A 42 15.89 13.18 -30.35
C ILE A 42 16.50 12.42 -29.18
N ALA A 43 17.83 12.24 -29.17
CA ALA A 43 18.54 11.60 -28.07
C ALA A 43 18.42 12.41 -26.76
N ALA A 44 18.54 13.73 -26.82
CA ALA A 44 18.37 14.61 -25.67
C ALA A 44 16.93 14.59 -25.13
N ILE A 45 15.92 14.61 -26.01
CA ILE A 45 14.51 14.48 -25.62
C ILE A 45 14.26 13.11 -25.01
N THR A 46 14.77 12.03 -25.61
CA THR A 46 14.60 10.67 -25.09
C THR A 46 15.30 10.51 -23.73
N ALA A 47 16.51 11.03 -23.59
CA ALA A 47 17.24 11.03 -22.32
C ALA A 47 16.52 11.88 -21.26
N ALA A 48 15.99 13.04 -21.63
CA ALA A 48 15.19 13.87 -20.75
C ALA A 48 13.88 13.16 -20.34
N VAL A 49 13.18 12.51 -21.26
CA VAL A 49 11.96 11.73 -20.96
C VAL A 49 12.27 10.52 -20.07
N MET A 50 13.41 9.84 -20.28
CA MET A 50 13.86 8.76 -19.41
C MET A 50 14.29 9.26 -18.02
N HIS A 51 14.88 10.45 -17.95
CA HIS A 51 15.36 11.04 -16.70
C HIS A 51 14.25 11.72 -15.88
N PHE A 52 13.32 12.41 -16.55
CA PHE A 52 12.12 13.04 -15.97
C PHE A 52 10.91 12.11 -15.99
N ARG A 53 11.11 10.79 -15.98
CA ARG A 53 10.02 9.82 -16.02
C ARG A 53 9.03 10.11 -14.88
N PRO A 54 7.74 10.39 -15.18
CA PRO A 54 6.72 10.69 -14.16
C PRO A 54 6.47 9.55 -13.18
N ASP A 55 6.95 8.32 -13.48
CA ASP A 55 6.93 7.17 -12.58
C ASP A 55 7.44 7.52 -11.17
N SER A 56 8.46 8.37 -11.01
CA SER A 56 9.01 8.67 -9.68
C SER A 56 8.08 9.53 -8.81
N ALA A 57 7.42 10.53 -9.40
CA ALA A 57 6.47 11.38 -8.68
C ALA A 57 5.16 10.62 -8.37
N GLU A 58 4.70 9.78 -9.29
CA GLU A 58 3.54 8.92 -9.10
C GLU A 58 3.80 7.83 -8.05
N VAL A 59 4.98 7.19 -8.09
CA VAL A 59 5.43 6.22 -7.07
C VAL A 59 5.45 6.87 -5.69
N GLU A 60 6.03 8.07 -5.56
CA GLU A 60 6.09 8.76 -4.26
C GLU A 60 4.68 9.12 -3.74
N THR A 61 3.80 9.56 -4.64
CA THR A 61 2.41 9.86 -4.29
C THR A 61 1.66 8.61 -3.82
N LEU A 62 1.78 7.50 -4.55
CA LEU A 62 1.17 6.22 -4.17
C LEU A 62 1.75 5.68 -2.87
N ARG A 63 3.06 5.83 -2.66
CA ARG A 63 3.74 5.44 -1.42
C ARG A 63 3.15 6.21 -0.23
N ALA A 64 2.97 7.53 -0.37
CA ALA A 64 2.31 8.34 0.64
C ALA A 64 0.86 7.91 0.89
N SER A 65 0.08 7.60 -0.16
CA SER A 65 -1.29 7.09 0.01
C SER A 65 -1.33 5.77 0.77
N VAL A 66 -0.44 4.83 0.45
CA VAL A 66 -0.37 3.55 1.15
C VAL A 66 0.06 3.75 2.61
N LEU A 67 1.00 4.66 2.90
CA LEU A 67 1.36 4.99 4.28
C LEU A 67 0.16 5.51 5.07
N LEU A 68 -0.62 6.42 4.49
CA LEU A 68 -1.84 6.93 5.11
C LEU A 68 -2.83 5.80 5.43
N SER A 69 -3.05 4.87 4.50
CA SER A 69 -3.93 3.72 4.74
C SER A 69 -3.38 2.73 5.78
N ILE A 70 -2.05 2.67 5.97
CA ILE A 70 -1.44 1.90 7.07
C ILE A 70 -1.67 2.62 8.40
N GLU A 71 -1.58 3.95 8.44
CA GLU A 71 -1.88 4.74 9.62
C GLU A 71 -3.32 4.52 10.08
N ASP A 72 -4.28 4.38 9.16
CA ASP A 72 -5.67 4.02 9.50
C ASP A 72 -5.75 2.67 10.23
N ILE A 73 -4.98 1.66 9.80
CA ILE A 73 -4.92 0.36 10.49
C ILE A 73 -4.31 0.55 11.88
N GLN A 74 -3.20 1.29 11.98
CA GLN A 74 -2.49 1.53 13.23
C GLN A 74 -3.35 2.30 14.24
N ALA A 75 -4.20 3.22 13.77
CA ALA A 75 -5.14 3.94 14.62
C ALA A 75 -6.09 2.98 15.33
N VAL A 76 -6.68 2.01 14.62
CA VAL A 76 -7.56 1.01 15.24
C VAL A 76 -6.83 0.11 16.24
N LEU A 77 -5.60 -0.29 15.92
CA LEU A 77 -4.77 -1.08 16.82
C LEU A 77 -4.43 -0.28 18.09
N SER A 78 -4.10 1.00 17.95
CA SER A 78 -3.83 1.92 19.05
C SER A 78 -5.07 2.17 19.91
N ASP A 79 -6.26 2.31 19.30
CA ASP A 79 -7.53 2.47 20.03
C ASP A 79 -7.84 1.25 20.90
N TYR A 80 -7.53 0.05 20.40
CA TYR A 80 -7.69 -1.19 21.16
C TYR A 80 -6.66 -1.31 22.28
N GLU A 81 -5.40 -0.98 22.01
CA GLU A 81 -4.34 -0.94 23.02
C GLU A 81 -4.68 0.05 24.14
N HIS A 82 -5.19 1.24 23.77
CA HIS A 82 -5.68 2.25 24.71
C HIS A 82 -6.88 1.73 25.51
N PHE A 83 -7.81 1.01 24.88
CA PHE A 83 -8.91 0.36 25.60
C PHE A 83 -8.42 -0.65 26.66
N LEU A 84 -7.39 -1.45 26.35
CA LEU A 84 -6.86 -2.45 27.28
C LEU A 84 -6.02 -1.83 28.40
N HIS A 85 -5.10 -0.93 28.04
CA HIS A 85 -4.02 -0.45 28.91
C HIS A 85 -4.13 1.02 29.31
N GLY A 86 -5.08 1.75 28.75
CA GLY A 86 -5.37 3.14 29.09
C GLY A 86 -5.64 3.32 30.58
N THR A 87 -5.07 4.41 31.11
CA THR A 87 -5.18 4.78 32.53
C THR A 87 -6.15 5.93 32.76
N ASP A 88 -6.70 6.49 31.68
CA ASP A 88 -7.75 7.48 31.73
C ASP A 88 -9.07 6.88 32.26
N PRO A 89 -9.91 7.71 32.90
CA PRO A 89 -11.19 7.25 33.45
C PRO A 89 -12.10 6.61 32.41
N GLU A 90 -12.04 7.03 31.15
CA GLU A 90 -12.88 6.51 30.07
C GLU A 90 -12.46 5.09 29.67
N ALA A 91 -11.17 4.84 29.43
CA ALA A 91 -10.64 3.50 29.18
C ALA A 91 -10.92 2.53 30.34
N ILE A 92 -10.76 3.00 31.59
CA ILE A 92 -11.07 2.18 32.77
C ILE A 92 -12.56 1.84 32.84
N ALA A 93 -13.45 2.83 32.64
CA ALA A 93 -14.89 2.59 32.62
C ALA A 93 -15.28 1.66 31.45
N ASP A 94 -14.64 1.82 30.30
CA ASP A 94 -14.85 1.01 29.12
C ASP A 94 -14.53 -0.47 29.36
N ARG A 95 -13.34 -0.77 29.89
CA ARG A 95 -12.91 -2.16 30.10
C ARG A 95 -13.58 -2.82 31.31
N THR A 96 -14.08 -2.05 32.28
CA THR A 96 -14.66 -2.60 33.51
C THR A 96 -16.18 -2.64 33.49
N MET A 97 -16.85 -1.58 33.05
CA MET A 97 -18.30 -1.41 33.15
C MET A 97 -19.01 -1.48 31.81
N LEU A 98 -18.48 -0.83 30.77
CA LEU A 98 -19.23 -0.64 29.53
C LEU A 98 -19.04 -1.78 28.52
N ARG A 99 -17.85 -2.39 28.44
CA ARG A 99 -17.47 -3.38 27.42
C ARG A 99 -16.45 -4.42 27.93
N PRO A 100 -16.64 -5.06 29.10
CA PRO A 100 -15.65 -6.01 29.62
C PRO A 100 -15.42 -7.22 28.70
N ALA A 101 -16.44 -7.65 27.95
CA ALA A 101 -16.35 -8.79 27.03
C ALA A 101 -15.37 -8.59 25.87
N LEU A 102 -14.97 -7.34 25.56
CA LEU A 102 -14.02 -7.02 24.50
C LEU A 102 -12.55 -7.22 24.93
N ALA A 103 -12.31 -7.33 26.24
CA ALA A 103 -11.00 -7.65 26.80
C ALA A 103 -10.75 -9.17 26.89
N ASP A 104 -11.78 -9.99 26.69
CA ASP A 104 -11.68 -11.44 26.68
C ASP A 104 -11.32 -11.95 25.27
N GLU A 105 -10.05 -12.32 25.07
CA GLU A 105 -9.57 -12.88 23.80
C GLU A 105 -10.20 -14.25 23.45
N THR A 106 -10.85 -14.91 24.41
CA THR A 106 -11.53 -16.21 24.24
C THR A 106 -13.04 -16.09 24.12
N SER A 107 -13.55 -14.88 23.87
CA SER A 107 -14.97 -14.62 23.74
C SER A 107 -15.60 -15.48 22.64
N VAL A 108 -16.71 -16.16 22.98
CA VAL A 108 -17.51 -16.97 22.05
C VAL A 108 -18.45 -16.13 21.18
N VAL A 109 -18.41 -14.81 21.32
CA VAL A 109 -19.23 -13.88 20.55
C VAL A 109 -18.59 -13.69 19.18
N PRO A 110 -19.25 -14.07 18.06
CA PRO A 110 -18.63 -14.11 16.74
C PRO A 110 -18.03 -12.78 16.29
N GLU A 111 -18.65 -11.66 16.65
CA GLU A 111 -18.17 -10.32 16.27
C GLU A 111 -16.91 -9.90 17.04
N ILE A 112 -16.80 -10.31 18.31
CA ILE A 112 -15.63 -10.03 19.15
C ILE A 112 -14.48 -10.94 18.72
N GLU A 113 -14.73 -12.24 18.57
CA GLU A 113 -13.77 -13.21 18.05
C GLU A 113 -13.18 -12.77 16.71
N ARG A 114 -14.04 -12.41 15.74
CA ARG A 114 -13.63 -11.92 14.43
C ARG A 114 -12.73 -10.68 14.52
N PHE A 115 -13.02 -9.76 15.45
CA PHE A 115 -12.16 -8.59 15.64
C PHE A 115 -10.76 -9.00 16.13
N HIS A 116 -10.65 -9.91 17.10
CA HIS A 116 -9.34 -10.38 17.57
C HIS A 116 -8.56 -11.11 16.47
N GLU A 117 -9.22 -11.93 15.65
CA GLU A 117 -8.59 -12.59 14.49
C GLU A 117 -8.04 -11.56 13.49
N LEU A 118 -8.86 -10.57 13.12
CA LEU A 118 -8.46 -9.52 12.18
C LEU A 118 -7.36 -8.63 12.75
N ARG A 119 -7.38 -8.32 14.04
CA ARG A 119 -6.33 -7.57 14.75
C ARG A 119 -4.97 -8.23 14.58
N VAL A 120 -4.86 -9.52 14.94
CA VAL A 120 -3.61 -10.27 14.82
C VAL A 120 -3.15 -10.37 13.35
N ALA A 121 -4.10 -10.53 12.42
CA ALA A 121 -3.80 -10.54 10.99
C ALA A 121 -3.32 -9.18 10.46
N ALA A 122 -3.82 -8.08 11.00
CA ALA A 122 -3.46 -6.71 10.67
C ALA A 122 -2.07 -6.34 11.22
N GLU A 123 -1.77 -6.66 12.47
CA GLU A 123 -0.43 -6.46 13.07
C GLU A 123 0.67 -7.13 12.23
N ARG A 124 0.46 -8.41 11.89
CA ARG A 124 1.39 -9.15 11.02
C ARG A 124 1.49 -8.55 9.62
N PHE A 125 0.43 -7.93 9.12
CA PHE A 125 0.45 -7.27 7.83
C PHE A 125 1.27 -5.98 7.87
N CYS A 126 1.00 -5.09 8.83
CA CYS A 126 1.77 -3.86 9.02
C CYS A 126 3.27 -4.15 9.16
N ALA A 127 3.64 -5.14 9.99
CA ALA A 127 5.04 -5.53 10.15
C ALA A 127 5.70 -5.97 8.84
N ARG A 128 4.99 -6.74 7.98
CA ARG A 128 5.52 -7.17 6.68
C ARG A 128 5.58 -6.05 5.65
N VAL A 129 4.60 -5.15 5.66
CA VAL A 129 4.53 -4.05 4.72
C VAL A 129 5.65 -3.05 5.01
N GLN A 130 5.90 -2.74 6.28
CA GLN A 130 7.00 -1.87 6.68
C GLN A 130 8.36 -2.38 6.19
N VAL A 131 8.63 -3.69 6.29
CA VAL A 131 9.86 -4.30 5.76
C VAL A 131 9.96 -4.20 4.23
N ARG A 132 8.83 -4.28 3.51
CA ARG A 132 8.80 -4.19 2.04
C ARG A 132 8.89 -2.76 1.52
N PHE A 133 8.45 -1.80 2.32
CA PHE A 133 8.41 -0.40 1.93
C PHE A 133 9.79 0.22 1.72
N ASP A 134 10.83 -0.35 2.33
CA ASP A 134 12.20 0.12 2.20
C ASP A 134 12.88 -0.34 0.89
N ASP A 135 12.24 -1.23 0.12
CA ASP A 135 12.73 -1.66 -1.19
C ASP A 135 12.46 -0.58 -2.27
N ALA A 136 13.52 0.01 -2.83
CA ALA A 136 13.46 1.15 -3.74
C ALA A 136 12.89 0.86 -5.15
N ASP A 137 12.64 -0.41 -5.50
CA ASP A 137 12.32 -0.84 -6.87
C ASP A 137 10.83 -1.19 -7.09
N MET A 138 9.92 -0.74 -6.22
CA MET A 138 8.48 -1.02 -6.39
C MET A 138 7.88 -0.28 -7.58
N SER A 139 7.32 -1.03 -8.54
CA SER A 139 6.57 -0.45 -9.67
C SER A 139 5.23 0.14 -9.23
N VAL A 140 4.74 1.16 -9.93
CA VAL A 140 3.40 1.79 -9.77
C VAL A 140 2.29 0.75 -9.60
N ALA A 141 2.15 -0.21 -10.52
CA ALA A 141 1.11 -1.24 -10.46
C ALA A 141 1.17 -2.12 -9.19
N HIS A 142 2.37 -2.32 -8.63
CA HIS A 142 2.54 -3.07 -7.39
C HIS A 142 2.10 -2.23 -6.18
N LEU A 143 2.40 -0.92 -6.18
CA LEU A 143 1.94 0.01 -5.15
C LEU A 143 0.43 0.18 -5.17
N GLU A 144 -0.20 0.26 -6.34
CA GLU A 144 -1.67 0.30 -6.46
C GLU A 144 -2.33 -0.97 -5.90
N GLY A 145 -1.79 -2.14 -6.23
CA GLY A 145 -2.27 -3.41 -5.67
C GLY A 145 -2.09 -3.47 -4.15
N LEU A 146 -0.99 -2.94 -3.64
CA LEU A 146 -0.74 -2.82 -2.21
C LEU A 146 -1.71 -1.83 -1.55
N LEU A 147 -1.97 -0.69 -2.16
CA LEU A 147 -2.93 0.32 -1.69
C LEU A 147 -4.32 -0.30 -1.53
N GLN A 148 -4.84 -0.93 -2.58
CA GLN A 148 -6.15 -1.59 -2.55
C GLN A 148 -6.23 -2.67 -1.46
N ALA A 149 -5.16 -3.45 -1.28
CA ALA A 149 -5.10 -4.47 -0.24
C ALA A 149 -5.08 -3.87 1.18
N THR A 150 -4.36 -2.76 1.37
CA THR A 150 -4.30 -2.03 2.63
C THR A 150 -5.63 -1.36 2.94
N ASP A 151 -6.23 -0.63 2.01
CA ASP A 151 -7.54 0.03 2.16
C ASP A 151 -8.63 -0.96 2.55
N ARG A 152 -8.66 -2.11 1.87
CA ARG A 152 -9.61 -3.17 2.19
C ARG A 152 -9.42 -3.69 3.61
N ARG A 153 -8.18 -3.92 4.04
CA ARG A 153 -7.86 -4.38 5.40
C ARG A 153 -8.21 -3.35 6.46
N ALA A 154 -7.92 -2.07 6.20
CA ALA A 154 -8.29 -0.96 7.07
C ALA A 154 -9.81 -0.91 7.27
N ALA A 155 -10.57 -0.97 6.17
CA ALA A 155 -12.03 -0.97 6.22
C ALA A 155 -12.60 -2.20 6.96
N GLU A 156 -12.09 -3.40 6.67
CA GLU A 156 -12.52 -4.64 7.33
C GLU A 156 -12.24 -4.62 8.83
N LEU A 157 -11.06 -4.14 9.25
CA LEU A 157 -10.68 -4.03 10.65
C LEU A 157 -11.52 -2.97 11.39
N GLN A 158 -11.72 -1.80 10.78
CA GLN A 158 -12.51 -0.72 11.38
C GLN A 158 -13.98 -1.10 11.57
N GLN A 159 -14.55 -1.82 10.59
CA GLN A 159 -15.90 -2.36 10.70
C GLN A 159 -16.00 -3.40 11.82
N ALA A 160 -15.05 -4.33 11.90
CA ALA A 160 -15.01 -5.33 12.95
C ALA A 160 -14.87 -4.69 14.34
N TRP A 161 -14.01 -3.68 14.48
CA TRP A 161 -13.83 -2.92 15.73
C TRP A 161 -15.13 -2.25 16.20
N THR A 162 -15.79 -1.54 15.29
CA THR A 162 -17.06 -0.85 15.59
C THR A 162 -18.14 -1.84 15.99
N GLN A 163 -18.26 -2.95 15.26
CA GLN A 163 -19.25 -3.99 15.54
C GLN A 163 -18.98 -4.68 16.88
N ALA A 164 -17.73 -5.04 17.16
CA ALA A 164 -17.34 -5.67 18.42
C ALA A 164 -17.63 -4.76 19.62
N ARG A 165 -17.33 -3.45 19.53
CA ARG A 165 -17.68 -2.46 20.57
C ARG A 165 -19.18 -2.36 20.80
N HIS A 166 -19.97 -2.36 19.73
CA HIS A 166 -21.43 -2.27 19.83
C HIS A 166 -22.03 -3.53 20.46
N VAL A 167 -21.57 -4.71 20.09
CA VAL A 167 -22.02 -5.98 20.68
C VAL A 167 -21.57 -6.08 22.13
N ALA A 168 -20.30 -5.81 22.43
CA ALA A 168 -19.78 -5.83 23.81
C ALA A 168 -20.57 -4.91 24.75
N ARG A 169 -21.03 -3.75 24.26
CA ARG A 169 -21.89 -2.83 25.04
C ARG A 169 -23.27 -3.40 25.34
N LYS A 170 -23.81 -4.26 24.47
CA LYS A 170 -25.09 -4.94 24.71
C LYS A 170 -24.98 -6.09 25.71
N LEU A 171 -23.78 -6.67 25.85
CA LEU A 171 -23.49 -7.72 26.83
C LEU A 171 -23.12 -7.16 28.20
N ALA A 172 -22.93 -5.84 28.33
CA ALA A 172 -22.67 -5.20 29.60
C ALA A 172 -23.84 -5.42 30.57
N PRO A 173 -23.56 -5.67 31.87
CA PRO A 173 -24.55 -5.97 32.89
C PRO A 173 -25.47 -4.79 33.24
#